data_AF-A0A255H393-F1
#
_entry.id   AF-A0A255H393-F1
#
_cell.length_a   1.000
_cell.length_b   1.000
_cell.length_c   1.000
_cell.angle_alpha   90.00
_cell.angle_beta   90.00
_cell.angle_gamma   90.00
#
_symmetry.space_group_name_H-M   'P 1'
#
loop_
_entity.id
_entity.type
_entity.pdbx_description
1 polymer ?
#
loop_
_entity_poly.entity_id
_entity_poly.type
_entity_poly.pdbx_seq_one_letter_code
_entity_poly.pdbx_strand_id
1 'polypeptide(L)'
;MSDEQTHQHPSHELNGAGRSLGGYSEHYASDDGRADEEVRRALGLAAETGQPTDYLAAVARLCGSRLLVPLVSTGDETMTHDPQRQAEMAAVLLKHPTLGTAMLAFTGTDSLSRWNDRARPIPATLDVVADTARQSRASTLLVDFEGPHPLVIDGEVLANLAESRRLVRLEDGGFGWLATRTP
;
A
#
# COMPACT_ATOMS: atom_id res chain seq x y z
N MET A 1 6.01 35.18 43.18
CA MET A 1 6.48 35.60 41.85
C MET A 1 7.13 34.39 41.23
N SER A 2 6.60 33.98 40.09
CA SER A 2 6.61 32.64 39.54
C SER A 2 7.94 32.18 38.96
N ASP A 3 8.13 30.86 38.96
CA ASP A 3 9.20 30.09 38.35
C ASP A 3 9.37 30.35 36.85
N GLU A 4 10.61 30.43 36.38
CA GLU A 4 10.96 30.32 34.96
C GLU A 4 11.97 29.19 34.77
N GLN A 5 11.45 27.97 34.59
CA GLN A 5 12.20 26.81 34.14
C GLN A 5 12.32 26.88 32.61
N THR A 6 13.51 27.18 32.11
CA THR A 6 13.87 27.05 30.68
C THR A 6 13.80 25.57 30.26
N HIS A 7 12.72 25.18 29.61
CA HIS A 7 12.62 23.90 28.90
C HIS A 7 13.39 24.00 27.58
N GLN A 8 14.58 23.40 27.55
CA GLN A 8 15.39 23.28 26.34
C GLN A 8 14.99 21.99 25.62
N HIS A 9 14.22 22.11 24.54
CA HIS A 9 13.89 20.99 23.65
C HIS A 9 15.13 20.62 22.81
N PRO A 10 15.55 19.34 22.75
CA PRO A 10 16.59 18.92 21.83
C PRO A 10 16.02 18.83 20.41
N SER A 11 16.61 19.62 19.51
CA SER A 11 16.44 19.56 18.07
C SER A 11 17.06 18.26 17.53
N HIS A 12 16.21 17.31 17.09
CA HIS A 12 16.67 16.13 16.37
C HIS A 12 16.76 16.44 14.87
N GLU A 13 17.96 16.76 14.39
CA GLU A 13 18.29 16.80 12.97
C GLU A 13 18.16 15.40 12.37
N LEU A 14 17.30 15.24 11.36
CA LEU A 14 17.19 14.01 10.58
C LEU A 14 17.92 14.19 9.25
N ASN A 15 19.18 13.74 9.24
CA ASN A 15 20.04 13.71 8.06
C ASN A 15 19.50 12.66 7.05
N GLY A 16 19.20 13.10 5.83
CA GLY A 16 18.49 12.32 4.82
C GLY A 16 19.41 11.47 3.95
N ALA A 17 19.61 10.21 4.32
CA ALA A 17 20.00 9.11 3.42
C ALA A 17 19.46 7.80 4.00
N GLY A 18 18.46 7.18 3.35
CA GLY A 18 17.84 5.93 3.79
C GLY A 18 16.73 6.11 4.85
N ARG A 19 15.68 6.85 4.51
CA ARG A 19 14.56 7.09 5.43
C ARG A 19 13.70 5.83 5.57
N SER A 20 13.90 5.13 6.68
CA SER A 20 12.99 4.12 7.21
C SER A 20 11.53 4.58 7.18
N LEU A 21 10.61 3.63 6.96
CA LEU A 21 9.15 3.88 6.99
C LEU A 21 8.60 4.13 8.41
N GLY A 22 9.46 4.15 9.44
CA GLY A 22 9.13 4.27 10.87
C GLY A 22 8.37 5.52 11.31
N GLY A 23 8.01 6.43 10.41
CA GLY A 23 7.19 7.59 10.72
C GLY A 23 5.70 7.28 10.99
N TYR A 24 5.24 6.04 10.75
CA TYR A 24 3.82 5.67 10.80
C TYR A 24 3.47 4.54 11.78
N SER A 25 4.45 3.73 12.20
CA SER A 25 4.32 2.68 13.22
C SER A 25 5.71 2.15 13.57
N GLU A 26 5.96 1.87 14.85
CA GLU A 26 7.21 1.24 15.31
C GLU A 26 7.45 -0.12 14.64
N HIS A 27 6.38 -0.80 14.23
CA HIS A 27 6.44 -2.08 13.50
C HIS A 27 7.21 -1.98 12.17
N TYR A 28 7.29 -0.80 11.57
CA TYR A 28 8.00 -0.58 10.29
C TYR A 28 9.25 0.30 10.47
N ALA A 29 9.74 0.46 11.70
CA ALA A 29 10.88 1.34 11.98
C ALA A 29 12.21 0.89 11.35
N SER A 30 12.33 -0.38 10.94
CA SER A 30 13.49 -0.89 10.20
C SER A 30 13.20 -1.19 8.73
N ASP A 31 11.98 -0.89 8.25
CA ASP A 31 11.61 -1.14 6.86
C ASP A 31 12.28 -0.12 5.93
N ASP A 32 13.10 -0.61 5.00
CA ASP A 32 13.88 0.19 4.06
C ASP A 32 13.11 0.54 2.77
N GLY A 33 11.85 0.10 2.68
CA GLY A 33 10.94 0.38 1.58
C GLY A 33 11.20 -0.45 0.32
N ARG A 34 12.12 -1.42 0.32
CA ARG A 34 12.33 -2.32 -0.83
C ARG A 34 11.17 -3.32 -0.96
N ALA A 35 10.90 -3.72 -2.20
CA ALA A 35 9.97 -4.81 -2.47
C ALA A 35 10.60 -6.16 -2.10
N ASP A 36 9.77 -7.10 -1.64
CA ASP A 36 10.15 -8.50 -1.51
C ASP A 36 10.36 -9.11 -2.90
N GLU A 37 11.56 -9.67 -3.14
CA GLU A 37 11.94 -10.25 -4.44
C GLU A 37 11.02 -11.42 -4.83
N GLU A 38 10.57 -12.23 -3.86
CA GLU A 38 9.69 -13.36 -4.12
C GLU A 38 8.26 -12.91 -4.49
N VAL A 39 7.82 -11.77 -3.95
CA VAL A 39 6.59 -11.12 -4.39
C VAL A 39 6.74 -10.66 -5.84
N ARG A 40 7.81 -9.92 -6.16
CA ARG A 40 8.06 -9.44 -7.53
C ARG A 40 8.11 -10.58 -8.54
N ARG A 41 8.80 -11.67 -8.20
CA ARG A 41 8.89 -12.88 -9.03
C ARG A 41 7.52 -13.52 -9.26
N ALA A 42 6.67 -13.60 -8.23
CA ALA A 42 5.33 -14.15 -8.36
C ALA A 42 4.41 -13.26 -9.22
N LEU A 43 4.50 -11.93 -9.08
CA LEU A 43 3.78 -10.97 -9.92
C LEU A 43 4.22 -11.09 -11.39
N GLY A 44 5.53 -11.22 -11.63
CA GLY A 44 6.08 -11.44 -12.97
C GLY A 44 5.58 -12.73 -13.60
N LEU A 45 5.63 -13.85 -12.87
CA LEU A 45 5.11 -15.13 -13.36
C LEU A 45 3.61 -15.05 -13.69
N ALA A 46 2.80 -14.43 -12.83
CA ALA A 46 1.38 -14.25 -13.08
C ALA A 46 1.11 -13.43 -14.35
N ALA A 47 1.89 -12.38 -14.59
CA ALA A 47 1.79 -11.56 -15.79
C ALA A 47 2.25 -12.30 -17.07
N GLU A 48 3.30 -13.12 -16.96
CA GLU A 48 3.84 -13.90 -18.08
C GLU A 48 2.91 -15.03 -18.51
N THR A 49 2.35 -15.78 -17.56
CA THR A 49 1.54 -16.96 -17.88
C THR A 49 0.06 -16.64 -18.06
N GLY A 50 -0.45 -15.62 -17.37
CA GLY A 50 -1.89 -15.31 -17.30
C GLY A 50 -2.73 -16.40 -16.64
N GLN A 51 -2.10 -17.39 -15.97
CA GLN A 51 -2.80 -18.53 -15.43
C GLN A 51 -3.44 -18.22 -14.06
N PRO A 52 -4.68 -18.68 -13.80
CA PRO A 52 -5.34 -18.44 -12.52
C PRO A 52 -4.54 -18.91 -11.30
N THR A 53 -3.79 -20.01 -11.43
CA THR A 53 -2.95 -20.55 -10.35
C THR A 53 -1.77 -19.65 -9.99
N ASP A 54 -1.18 -18.98 -10.98
CA ASP A 54 -0.05 -18.07 -10.78
C ASP A 54 -0.53 -16.73 -10.23
N TYR A 55 -1.69 -16.26 -10.70
CA TYR A 55 -2.41 -15.12 -10.10
C TYR A 55 -2.68 -15.35 -8.60
N LEU A 56 -3.28 -16.48 -8.23
CA LEU A 56 -3.54 -16.80 -6.82
C LEU A 56 -2.25 -16.97 -6.01
N ALA A 57 -1.18 -17.49 -6.63
CA ALA A 57 0.14 -17.55 -5.99
C ALA A 57 0.70 -16.16 -5.68
N ALA A 58 0.55 -15.21 -6.62
CA ALA A 58 0.94 -13.80 -6.43
C ALA A 58 0.15 -13.16 -5.29
N VAL A 59 -1.18 -13.32 -5.28
CA VAL A 59 -2.04 -12.80 -4.19
C VAL A 59 -1.68 -13.42 -2.83
N ALA A 60 -1.42 -14.73 -2.77
CA ALA A 60 -1.01 -15.41 -1.54
C ALA A 60 0.37 -14.93 -1.02
N ARG A 61 1.28 -14.51 -1.92
CA ARG A 61 2.54 -13.86 -1.53
C ARG A 61 2.30 -12.46 -0.99
N LEU A 62 1.51 -11.65 -1.67
CA LEU A 62 1.13 -10.30 -1.20
C LEU A 62 0.48 -10.33 0.20
N CYS A 63 -0.31 -11.37 0.49
CA CYS A 63 -0.89 -11.61 1.82
C CYS A 63 0.14 -11.72 2.96
N GLY A 64 1.39 -12.06 2.65
CA GLY A 64 2.48 -12.20 3.63
C GLY A 64 3.46 -11.04 3.66
N SER A 65 3.23 -9.99 2.87
CA SER A 65 4.20 -8.93 2.64
C SER A 65 3.63 -7.56 3.02
N ARG A 66 4.52 -6.60 3.27
CA ARG A 66 4.15 -5.19 3.38
C ARG A 66 3.82 -4.64 1.99
N LEU A 67 2.75 -3.84 1.90
CA LEU A 67 2.43 -2.95 0.80
C LEU A 67 2.62 -1.48 1.20
N LEU A 68 2.76 -0.60 0.21
CA LEU A 68 2.81 0.84 0.36
C LEU A 68 1.55 1.44 -0.27
N VAL A 69 0.72 2.08 0.56
CA VAL A 69 -0.38 2.91 0.06
C VAL A 69 0.17 4.31 -0.20
N PRO A 70 0.04 4.85 -1.42
CA PRO A 70 0.48 6.20 -1.71
C PRO A 70 -0.50 7.21 -1.09
N LEU A 71 0.02 8.16 -0.32
CA LEU A 71 -0.72 9.37 0.00
C LEU A 71 -0.17 10.56 -0.81
N VAL A 72 -1.07 11.34 -1.38
CA VAL A 72 -0.74 12.61 -2.05
C VAL A 72 -1.50 13.75 -1.36
N SER A 73 -0.93 14.96 -1.44
CA SER A 73 -1.60 16.18 -0.98
C SER A 73 -2.70 16.54 -1.97
N THR A 74 -3.94 16.65 -1.50
CA THR A 74 -5.10 17.05 -2.33
C THR A 74 -5.12 18.54 -2.71
N GLY A 75 -4.08 19.30 -2.33
CA GLY A 75 -3.97 20.74 -2.59
C GLY A 75 -3.44 21.15 -3.97
N ASP A 76 -2.85 20.23 -4.74
CA ASP A 76 -2.10 20.57 -5.96
C ASP A 76 -2.92 20.47 -7.28
N GLU A 77 -4.17 20.00 -7.24
CA GLU A 77 -4.98 19.81 -8.47
C GLU A 77 -5.62 21.12 -9.00
N THR A 78 -5.68 22.17 -8.18
CA THR A 78 -6.12 23.50 -8.60
C THR A 78 -4.94 24.46 -8.53
N MET A 79 -4.59 25.11 -9.64
CA MET A 79 -3.55 26.16 -9.75
C MET A 79 -3.74 27.40 -8.85
N THR A 80 -4.68 27.36 -7.90
CA THR A 80 -4.87 28.38 -6.88
C THR A 80 -4.12 27.94 -5.62
N HIS A 81 -2.95 28.52 -5.40
CA HIS A 81 -2.22 28.40 -4.15
C HIS A 81 -3.00 29.13 -3.04
N ASP A 82 -3.73 28.37 -2.24
CA ASP A 82 -4.40 28.87 -1.03
C ASP A 82 -3.52 28.52 0.18
N PRO A 83 -2.76 29.49 0.73
CA PRO A 83 -1.85 29.26 1.86
C PRO A 83 -2.57 28.91 3.17
N GLN A 84 -3.89 29.05 3.24
CA GLN A 84 -4.71 28.65 4.40
C GLN A 84 -5.29 27.23 4.25
N ARG A 85 -5.17 26.61 3.07
CA ARG A 85 -5.68 25.26 2.82
C ARG A 85 -4.74 24.25 3.45
N GLN A 86 -5.16 23.66 4.57
CA GLN A 86 -4.49 22.50 5.14
C GLN A 86 -4.50 21.37 4.08
N ALA A 87 -3.31 20.91 3.69
CA ALA A 87 -3.18 19.77 2.79
C ALA A 87 -3.70 18.50 3.47
N GLU A 88 -4.87 18.02 3.04
CA GLU A 88 -5.36 16.70 3.44
C GLU A 88 -4.61 15.64 2.64
N MET A 89 -3.99 14.69 3.33
CA MET A 89 -3.32 13.55 2.70
C MET A 89 -4.34 12.43 2.54
N ALA A 90 -4.59 12.01 1.31
CA ALA A 90 -5.56 10.94 1.01
C ALA A 90 -4.92 9.83 0.18
N ALA A 91 -5.42 8.60 0.37
CA ALA A 91 -5.09 7.47 -0.48
C ALA A 91 -5.52 7.77 -1.92
N VAL A 92 -4.68 7.38 -2.88
CA VAL A 92 -4.94 7.69 -4.29
C VAL A 92 -5.96 6.72 -4.86
N LEU A 93 -7.03 7.30 -5.42
CA LEU A 93 -8.10 6.58 -6.12
C LEU A 93 -8.09 6.99 -7.59
N LEU A 94 -7.93 6.02 -8.48
CA LEU A 94 -8.11 6.21 -9.92
C LEU A 94 -9.58 5.98 -10.28
N LYS A 95 -10.20 6.94 -10.96
CA LYS A 95 -11.58 6.82 -11.45
C LYS A 95 -11.57 6.60 -12.94
N HIS A 96 -12.23 5.54 -13.40
CA HIS A 96 -12.46 5.28 -14.81
C HIS A 96 -13.97 5.23 -15.09
N PRO A 97 -14.48 5.89 -16.14
CA PRO A 97 -15.91 5.98 -16.41
C PRO A 97 -16.59 4.62 -16.61
N THR A 98 -15.83 3.60 -17.05
CA THR A 98 -16.37 2.25 -17.33
C THR A 98 -15.87 1.19 -16.36
N LEU A 99 -14.67 1.36 -15.80
CA LEU A 99 -13.99 0.32 -15.01
C LEU A 99 -14.16 0.56 -13.50
N GLY A 100 -14.85 1.64 -13.11
CA GLY A 100 -15.09 1.99 -11.72
C GLY A 100 -13.90 2.67 -11.07
N THR A 101 -13.77 2.47 -9.77
CA THR A 101 -12.75 3.11 -8.93
C THR A 101 -11.72 2.07 -8.50
N ALA A 102 -10.44 2.34 -8.77
CA ALA A 102 -9.33 1.54 -8.31
C ALA A 102 -8.51 2.29 -7.25
N MET A 103 -8.10 1.60 -6.19
CA MET A 103 -7.11 2.12 -5.24
C MET A 103 -5.72 1.65 -5.65
N LEU A 104 -4.71 2.50 -5.47
CA LEU A 104 -3.32 2.15 -5.74
C LEU A 104 -2.65 1.53 -4.50
N ALA A 105 -1.80 0.54 -4.72
CA ALA A 105 -0.83 0.05 -3.75
C ALA A 105 0.46 -0.36 -4.46
N PHE A 106 1.58 -0.34 -3.75
CA PHE A 106 2.89 -0.68 -4.30
C PHE A 106 3.62 -1.69 -3.43
N THR A 107 4.37 -2.59 -4.04
CA THR A 107 5.18 -3.56 -3.31
C THR A 107 6.47 -2.94 -2.78
N GLY A 108 7.01 -1.92 -3.47
CA GLY A 108 8.22 -1.20 -3.08
C GLY A 108 8.23 0.26 -3.50
N THR A 109 9.11 1.03 -2.86
CA THR A 109 9.33 2.46 -3.12
C THR A 109 9.83 2.72 -4.54
N ASP A 110 10.51 1.75 -5.17
CA ASP A 110 10.96 1.84 -6.55
C ASP A 110 9.80 1.98 -7.55
N SER A 111 8.72 1.20 -7.39
CA SER A 111 7.53 1.31 -8.24
C SER A 111 6.68 2.51 -7.87
N LEU A 112 6.57 2.83 -6.57
CA LEU A 112 5.86 4.03 -6.12
C LEU A 112 6.50 5.30 -6.69
N SER A 113 7.82 5.44 -6.60
CA SER A 113 8.55 6.60 -7.11
C SER A 113 8.60 6.66 -8.63
N ARG A 114 8.53 5.51 -9.33
CA ARG A 114 8.36 5.49 -10.79
C ARG A 114 7.03 6.11 -11.21
N TRP A 115 5.97 5.85 -10.46
CA TRP A 115 4.65 6.45 -10.69
C TRP A 115 4.57 7.91 -10.22
N ASN A 116 5.00 8.20 -8.99
CA ASN A 116 4.99 9.55 -8.41
C ASN A 116 6.03 9.67 -7.28
N ASP A 117 7.11 10.39 -7.53
CA ASP A 117 8.21 10.60 -6.59
C ASP A 117 7.85 11.49 -5.38
N ARG A 118 6.72 12.22 -5.45
CA ARG A 118 6.20 13.05 -4.35
C ARG A 118 5.22 12.32 -3.44
N ALA A 119 4.76 11.13 -3.82
CA ALA A 119 3.83 10.36 -3.00
C ALA A 119 4.49 9.90 -1.70
N ARG A 120 3.78 10.03 -0.59
CA ARG A 120 4.26 9.55 0.73
C ARG A 120 3.89 8.07 0.89
N PRO A 121 4.86 7.16 1.11
CA PRO A 121 4.57 5.75 1.28
C PRO A 121 4.03 5.45 2.69
N ILE A 122 2.87 4.81 2.78
CA ILE A 122 2.30 4.31 4.04
C ILE A 122 2.36 2.79 4.05
N PRO A 123 3.15 2.17 4.95
CA PRO A 123 3.21 0.72 5.05
C PRO A 123 1.89 0.14 5.61
N ALA A 124 1.35 -0.90 4.96
CA ALA A 124 0.16 -1.63 5.40
C ALA A 124 0.19 -3.08 4.92
N THR A 125 -0.55 -3.96 5.59
CA THR A 125 -0.80 -5.34 5.13
C THR A 125 -1.92 -5.37 4.10
N LEU A 126 -1.95 -6.40 3.25
CA LEU A 126 -2.93 -6.49 2.15
C LEU A 126 -4.39 -6.45 2.62
N ASP A 127 -4.73 -7.01 3.78
CA ASP A 127 -6.08 -6.97 4.33
C ASP A 127 -6.49 -5.56 4.78
N VAL A 128 -5.58 -4.79 5.38
CA VAL A 128 -5.79 -3.37 5.71
C VAL A 128 -5.98 -2.54 4.45
N VAL A 129 -5.16 -2.79 3.42
CA VAL A 129 -5.28 -2.13 2.11
C VAL A 129 -6.64 -2.46 1.46
N ALA A 130 -7.04 -3.73 1.46
CA ALA A 130 -8.32 -4.17 0.90
C ALA A 130 -9.53 -3.57 1.65
N ASP A 131 -9.48 -3.53 2.98
CA ASP A 131 -10.52 -2.88 3.79
C ASP A 131 -10.60 -1.36 3.50
N THR A 132 -9.45 -0.70 3.38
CA THR A 132 -9.38 0.73 3.01
C THR A 132 -9.98 0.99 1.63
N ALA A 133 -9.69 0.12 0.65
CA ALA A 133 -10.29 0.19 -0.69
C ALA A 133 -11.83 0.10 -0.61
N ARG A 134 -12.35 -0.87 0.15
CA ARG A 134 -13.78 -1.05 0.37
C ARG A 134 -14.43 0.19 1.01
N GLN A 135 -13.85 0.71 2.08
CA GLN A 135 -14.34 1.93 2.76
C GLN A 135 -14.34 3.14 1.83
N SER A 136 -13.36 3.21 0.92
CA SER A 136 -13.22 4.25 -0.10
C SER A 136 -14.07 4.01 -1.36
N ARG A 137 -14.90 2.95 -1.37
CA ARG A 137 -15.72 2.53 -2.53
C ARG A 137 -14.91 2.23 -3.79
N ALA A 138 -13.67 1.77 -3.62
CA ALA A 138 -12.89 1.18 -4.70
C ALA A 138 -13.24 -0.31 -4.81
N SER A 139 -13.61 -0.74 -6.01
CA SER A 139 -13.93 -2.14 -6.34
C SER A 139 -12.70 -2.93 -6.78
N THR A 140 -11.55 -2.25 -6.91
CA THR A 140 -10.32 -2.79 -7.48
C THR A 140 -9.13 -2.26 -6.70
N LEU A 141 -8.15 -3.13 -6.46
CA LEU A 141 -6.82 -2.76 -6.03
C LEU A 141 -5.85 -2.95 -7.20
N LEU A 142 -5.13 -1.90 -7.56
CA LEU A 142 -4.10 -1.92 -8.60
C LEU A 142 -2.73 -1.87 -7.94
N VAL A 143 -2.04 -3.01 -7.97
CA VAL A 143 -0.73 -3.20 -7.36
C VAL A 143 0.35 -2.90 -8.40
N ASP A 144 1.34 -2.10 -8.01
CA ASP A 144 2.49 -1.71 -8.84
C ASP A 144 2.09 -1.08 -10.18
N PHE A 145 1.17 -0.10 -10.13
CA PHE A 145 0.82 0.70 -11.30
C PHE A 145 2.07 1.37 -11.90
N GLU A 146 2.25 1.26 -13.22
CA GLU A 146 3.50 1.63 -13.91
C GLU A 146 4.77 0.94 -13.37
N GLY A 147 4.65 -0.09 -12.54
CA GLY A 147 5.75 -0.95 -12.11
C GLY A 147 6.12 -2.01 -13.15
N PRO A 148 7.07 -2.91 -12.85
CA PRO A 148 7.51 -3.95 -13.77
C PRO A 148 6.41 -4.99 -14.06
N HIS A 149 5.60 -5.32 -13.05
CA HIS A 149 4.57 -6.36 -13.14
C HIS A 149 3.28 -5.91 -12.43
N PRO A 150 2.44 -5.06 -13.06
CA PRO A 150 1.19 -4.62 -12.46
C PRO A 150 0.23 -5.79 -12.23
N LEU A 151 -0.47 -5.79 -11.09
CA LEU A 151 -1.48 -6.81 -10.76
C LEU A 151 -2.79 -6.13 -10.37
N VAL A 152 -3.89 -6.64 -10.92
CA VAL A 152 -5.25 -6.21 -10.56
C VAL A 152 -5.86 -7.23 -9.61
N ILE A 153 -6.37 -6.77 -8.47
CA ILE A 153 -7.13 -7.60 -7.52
C ILE A 153 -8.52 -7.00 -7.37
N ASP A 154 -9.55 -7.77 -7.70
CA ASP A 154 -10.95 -7.35 -7.65
C ASP A 154 -11.89 -8.50 -7.24
N GLY A 155 -13.20 -8.25 -7.33
CA GLY A 155 -14.24 -9.26 -7.17
C GLY A 155 -14.18 -10.00 -5.83
N GLU A 156 -14.37 -11.32 -5.88
CA GLU A 156 -14.40 -12.18 -4.69
C GLU A 156 -13.07 -12.21 -3.94
N VAL A 157 -11.94 -12.11 -4.65
CA VAL A 157 -10.61 -12.11 -4.02
C VAL A 157 -10.45 -10.85 -3.17
N LEU A 158 -10.76 -9.68 -3.72
CA LEU A 158 -10.72 -8.42 -2.96
C LEU A 158 -11.71 -8.43 -1.78
N ALA A 159 -12.92 -8.96 -1.99
CA ALA A 159 -13.94 -9.05 -0.95
C ALA A 159 -13.47 -9.90 0.25
N ASN A 160 -12.88 -11.07 -0.01
CA ASN A 160 -12.33 -11.93 1.05
C ASN A 160 -11.18 -11.25 1.80
N LEU A 161 -10.26 -10.60 1.08
CA LEU A 161 -9.15 -9.86 1.70
C LEU A 161 -9.66 -8.75 2.63
N ALA A 162 -10.67 -8.00 2.19
CA ALA A 162 -11.28 -6.93 2.99
C ALA A 162 -12.03 -7.47 4.24
N GLU A 163 -12.40 -8.74 4.27
CA GLU A 163 -12.95 -9.43 5.44
C GLU A 163 -11.84 -10.02 6.36
N SER A 164 -10.58 -9.60 6.16
CA SER A 164 -9.42 -10.15 6.87
C SER A 164 -9.32 -11.68 6.71
N ARG A 165 -9.61 -12.18 5.49
CA ARG A 165 -9.26 -13.54 5.11
C ARG A 165 -7.99 -13.52 4.29
N ARG A 166 -7.03 -14.34 4.70
CA ARG A 166 -5.74 -14.48 4.04
C ARG A 166 -5.78 -15.64 3.05
N LEU A 167 -5.41 -15.39 1.79
CA LEU A 167 -5.23 -16.46 0.83
C LEU A 167 -3.96 -17.25 1.17
N VAL A 168 -4.08 -18.57 1.24
CA VAL A 168 -2.97 -19.48 1.53
C VAL A 168 -2.91 -20.60 0.50
N ARG A 169 -1.71 -21.08 0.18
CA ARG A 169 -1.50 -22.28 -0.63
C ARG A 169 -1.60 -23.50 0.29
N LEU A 170 -2.34 -24.51 -0.16
CA LEU A 170 -2.56 -25.78 0.54
C LEU A 170 -1.52 -26.82 0.12
N GLU A 171 -1.38 -27.89 0.91
CA GLU A 171 -0.41 -28.98 0.66
C GLU A 171 -0.68 -29.73 -0.65
N ASP A 172 -1.95 -29.81 -1.06
CA ASP A 172 -2.38 -30.42 -2.32
C ASP A 172 -2.12 -29.53 -3.56
N GLY A 173 -1.50 -28.36 -3.36
CA GLY A 173 -1.22 -27.38 -4.41
C GLY A 173 -2.38 -26.44 -4.71
N GLY A 174 -3.54 -26.63 -4.07
CA GLY A 174 -4.70 -25.74 -4.15
C GLY A 174 -4.55 -24.47 -3.31
N PHE A 175 -5.64 -23.71 -3.21
CA PHE A 175 -5.71 -22.48 -2.43
C PHE A 175 -6.91 -22.49 -1.49
N GLY A 176 -6.75 -21.86 -0.33
CA GLY A 176 -7.80 -21.71 0.67
C GLY A 176 -7.73 -20.36 1.38
N TRP A 177 -8.78 -20.04 2.12
CA TRP A 177 -8.88 -18.82 2.92
C TRP A 177 -8.69 -19.12 4.40
N LEU A 178 -7.71 -18.47 5.02
CA LEU A 178 -7.51 -18.48 6.47
C LEU A 178 -8.14 -17.21 7.06
N ALA A 179 -9.14 -17.35 7.92
CA ALA A 179 -9.68 -16.22 8.68
C ALA A 179 -8.64 -15.76 9.72
N THR A 180 -8.24 -14.49 9.70
CA THR A 180 -7.21 -13.97 10.61
C THR A 180 -7.77 -13.24 11.84
N ARG A 181 -9.10 -13.09 11.94
CA ARG A 181 -9.78 -12.65 13.16
C ARG A 181 -10.27 -13.87 13.94
N THR A 182 -9.84 -13.98 15.21
CA THR A 182 -10.54 -14.83 16.17
C THR A 182 -11.93 -14.24 16.42
N PRO A 183 -13.01 -15.03 16.40
CA PRO A 183 -14.36 -14.56 16.74
C PRO A 183 -14.46 -14.02 18.18
#